data_AF-A0A368TLD4-F1
#
_entry.id   AF-A0A368TLD4-F1
#
_cell.length_a   1.000
_cell.length_b   1.000
_cell.length_c   1.000
_cell.angle_alpha   90.00
_cell.angle_beta   90.00
_cell.angle_gamma   90.00
#
_symmetry.space_group_name_H-M   'P 1'
#
loop_
_entity.id
_entity.type
_entity.pdbx_description
1 polymer ?
#
loop_
_entity_poly.entity_id
_entity_poly.type
_entity_poly.pdbx_seq_one_letter_code
_entity_poly.pdbx_strand_id
1 'polypeptide(L)'
;MWNKCKGFWSWCRGFLYEPVFKKFLFSWENFPETDGDKERLQKFLKDDLDIGWVQDPEIKKLDNKTIDIRKGNDSVEIRIDEQEKKATLVCGDRTIDLKVKKKGDKLKIFYLEFPYARVWRVLATIIVVILGLLLCIKSELIMTGKSFDHLAICFLWLLILYLSLILWLPFHNIWECIERVNYAKMRAGRLRQKISGSLNVVSTLVAFSIAFVVLGLSIFFTTQEFSNGELNVFKLVMGLLVVGVIFLVVTLEAYDTCLIPAFDSAQIERVYLKGWWYYTLGLYSILVALLLYVYLLEPLITIMGVLLFMVTFSIYLKTECNIKPKCNQSIKKENR
;
A
#
# COMPACT_ATOMS: atom_id res chain seq x y z
N MET A 1 -30.55 -12.65 -18.24
CA MET A 1 -29.24 -12.27 -17.63
C MET A 1 -28.53 -11.15 -18.40
N TRP A 2 -28.49 -11.19 -19.73
CA TRP A 2 -27.77 -10.22 -20.58
C TRP A 2 -28.26 -8.75 -20.48
N ASN A 3 -29.56 -8.51 -20.34
CA ASN A 3 -30.11 -7.15 -20.24
C ASN A 3 -29.80 -6.44 -18.90
N LYS A 4 -29.50 -7.19 -17.83
CA LYS A 4 -29.00 -6.61 -16.57
C LYS A 4 -27.53 -6.15 -16.68
N CYS A 5 -26.74 -6.77 -17.56
CA CYS A 5 -25.35 -6.38 -17.79
C CYS A 5 -25.22 -5.07 -18.60
N LYS A 6 -26.15 -4.74 -19.49
CA LYS A 6 -26.13 -3.47 -20.25
C LYS A 6 -26.25 -2.24 -19.35
N GLY A 7 -27.07 -2.31 -18.29
CA GLY A 7 -27.17 -1.23 -17.30
C GLY A 7 -25.87 -1.03 -16.53
N PHE A 8 -25.22 -2.12 -16.13
CA PHE A 8 -23.92 -2.09 -15.43
C PHE A 8 -22.80 -1.49 -16.30
N TRP A 9 -22.70 -1.87 -17.58
CA TRP A 9 -21.70 -1.31 -18.49
C TRP A 9 -21.95 0.17 -18.86
N SER A 10 -23.21 0.64 -18.83
CA SER A 10 -23.55 2.06 -18.97
C SER A 10 -23.15 2.84 -17.71
N TRP A 11 -23.42 2.28 -16.54
CA TRP A 11 -23.04 2.84 -15.23
C TRP A 11 -21.51 2.90 -15.04
N CYS A 12 -20.78 1.83 -15.39
CA CYS A 12 -19.32 1.82 -15.36
C CYS A 12 -18.69 2.79 -16.37
N ARG A 13 -19.31 2.99 -17.54
CA ARG A 13 -18.85 4.02 -18.50
C ARG A 13 -19.03 5.42 -17.93
N GLY A 14 -20.15 5.72 -17.27
CA GLY A 14 -20.32 6.99 -16.55
C GLY A 14 -19.29 7.19 -15.44
N PHE A 15 -18.89 6.11 -14.75
CA PHE A 15 -17.92 6.16 -13.66
C PHE A 15 -16.44 6.25 -14.13
N LEU A 16 -16.12 5.68 -15.29
CA LEU A 16 -14.76 5.71 -15.86
C LEU A 16 -14.51 6.91 -16.77
N TYR A 17 -15.56 7.60 -17.25
CA TYR A 17 -15.43 8.65 -18.26
C TYR A 17 -15.92 10.06 -17.87
N GLU A 18 -16.34 10.33 -16.63
CA GLU A 18 -16.58 11.72 -16.17
C GLU A 18 -16.43 11.90 -14.64
N PRO A 19 -16.09 13.09 -14.11
CA PRO A 19 -15.55 14.29 -14.76
C PRO A 19 -14.08 14.52 -14.35
N VAL A 20 -13.24 14.99 -15.29
CA VAL A 20 -12.03 15.73 -14.91
C VAL A 20 -12.50 16.86 -13.99
N PHE A 21 -12.10 16.85 -12.71
CA PHE A 21 -12.52 17.88 -11.77
C PHE A 21 -11.94 19.20 -12.25
N LYS A 22 -12.82 20.11 -12.67
CA LYS A 22 -12.44 21.44 -13.14
C LYS A 22 -12.44 22.37 -11.95
N LYS A 23 -11.29 22.55 -11.33
CA LYS A 23 -11.12 23.51 -10.24
C LYS A 23 -11.05 24.90 -10.86
N PHE A 24 -12.01 25.76 -10.56
CA PHE A 24 -11.98 27.16 -10.99
C PHE A 24 -10.85 27.88 -10.27
N LEU A 25 -9.99 28.57 -11.02
CA LEU A 25 -8.89 29.36 -10.46
C LEU A 25 -9.32 30.83 -10.35
N PHE A 26 -9.52 31.50 -11.48
CA PHE A 26 -9.87 32.93 -11.53
C PHE A 26 -10.51 33.32 -12.89
N SER A 27 -11.10 34.52 -12.96
CA SER A 27 -11.58 35.14 -14.20
C SER A 27 -10.48 36.03 -14.80
N TRP A 28 -10.23 35.93 -16.11
CA TRP A 28 -9.10 36.62 -16.76
C TRP A 28 -9.28 38.14 -16.88
N GLU A 29 -10.52 38.60 -17.09
CA GLU A 29 -10.84 40.02 -17.34
C GLU A 29 -10.69 40.87 -16.08
N ASN A 30 -11.13 40.35 -14.93
CA ASN A 30 -11.20 41.09 -13.67
C ASN A 30 -9.95 40.88 -12.80
N PHE A 31 -8.92 40.24 -13.33
CA PHE A 31 -7.71 39.92 -12.60
C PHE A 31 -6.64 41.01 -12.86
N PRO A 32 -5.95 41.52 -11.82
CA PRO A 32 -5.88 41.03 -10.43
C PRO A 32 -6.81 41.73 -9.42
N GLU A 33 -7.79 42.54 -9.85
CA GLU A 33 -8.56 43.44 -8.99
C GLU A 33 -9.50 42.73 -7.99
N THR A 34 -9.82 41.46 -8.22
CA THR A 34 -10.72 40.69 -7.34
C THR A 34 -9.93 39.88 -6.33
N ASP A 35 -9.96 40.26 -5.05
CA ASP A 35 -9.21 39.61 -3.97
C ASP A 35 -9.46 38.09 -3.89
N GLY A 36 -10.71 37.65 -4.03
CA GLY A 36 -11.04 36.21 -3.98
C GLY A 36 -10.47 35.38 -5.14
N ASP A 37 -10.16 36.00 -6.28
CA ASP A 37 -9.51 35.31 -7.40
C ASP A 37 -7.99 35.25 -7.20
N LYS A 38 -7.40 36.30 -6.60
CA LYS A 38 -6.00 36.32 -6.15
C LYS A 38 -5.74 35.25 -5.09
N GLU A 39 -6.56 35.16 -4.05
CA GLU A 39 -6.44 34.14 -3.00
C GLU A 39 -6.54 32.71 -3.56
N ARG A 40 -7.50 32.47 -4.47
CA ARG A 40 -7.66 31.15 -5.12
C ARG A 40 -6.45 30.76 -5.96
N LEU A 41 -5.88 31.71 -6.71
CA LEU A 41 -4.68 31.47 -7.48
C LEU A 41 -3.48 31.19 -6.57
N GLN A 42 -3.27 32.00 -5.53
CA GLN A 42 -2.19 31.79 -4.56
C GLN A 42 -2.31 30.43 -3.86
N LYS A 43 -3.53 30.07 -3.44
CA LYS A 43 -3.81 28.76 -2.84
C LYS A 43 -3.49 27.62 -3.80
N PHE A 44 -3.83 27.75 -5.08
CA PHE A 44 -3.49 26.74 -6.08
C PHE A 44 -1.96 26.60 -6.26
N LEU A 45 -1.24 27.70 -6.38
CA LEU A 45 0.21 27.69 -6.51
C LEU A 45 0.90 27.09 -5.26
N LYS A 46 0.38 27.38 -4.06
CA LYS A 46 0.91 26.88 -2.80
C LYS A 46 0.55 25.40 -2.54
N ASP A 47 -0.73 25.05 -2.62
CA ASP A 47 -1.21 23.75 -2.17
C ASP A 47 -1.07 22.68 -3.26
N ASP A 48 -1.40 23.01 -4.51
CA ASP A 48 -1.41 22.04 -5.61
C ASP A 48 -0.04 21.94 -6.31
N LEU A 49 0.73 23.04 -6.39
CA LEU A 49 2.05 23.08 -7.03
C LEU A 49 3.24 23.12 -6.06
N ASP A 50 2.99 23.24 -4.75
CA ASP A 50 3.99 23.32 -3.67
C ASP A 50 5.02 24.45 -3.88
N ILE A 51 4.57 25.60 -4.39
CA ILE A 51 5.40 26.79 -4.60
C ILE A 51 5.36 27.64 -3.33
N GLY A 52 6.32 27.39 -2.42
CA GLY A 52 6.31 27.98 -1.07
C GLY A 52 6.47 29.50 -0.99
N TRP A 53 7.10 30.14 -1.99
CA TRP A 53 7.33 31.59 -1.97
C TRP A 53 6.09 32.43 -2.29
N VAL A 54 4.98 31.82 -2.71
CA VAL A 54 3.73 32.52 -3.11
C VAL A 54 2.89 33.01 -1.91
N GLN A 55 3.51 33.13 -0.74
CA GLN A 55 2.92 33.86 0.38
C GLN A 55 3.19 35.35 0.14
N ASP A 56 2.18 36.11 -0.26
CA ASP A 56 2.24 37.54 -0.60
C ASP A 56 3.10 37.92 -1.84
N PRO A 57 2.89 37.29 -3.02
CA PRO A 57 3.53 37.69 -4.25
C PRO A 57 3.00 39.04 -4.75
N GLU A 58 3.86 39.73 -5.50
CA GLU A 58 3.43 40.80 -6.38
C GLU A 58 2.79 40.18 -7.63
N ILE A 59 1.53 40.53 -7.90
CA ILE A 59 0.77 39.99 -9.02
C ILE A 59 0.42 41.15 -9.95
N LYS A 60 0.89 41.07 -11.19
CA LYS A 60 0.68 42.09 -12.21
C LYS A 60 0.25 41.44 -13.51
N LYS A 61 -0.67 42.12 -14.20
CA LYS A 61 -1.01 41.77 -15.59
C LYS A 61 -0.09 42.60 -16.48
N LEU A 62 0.82 41.94 -17.20
CA LEU A 62 1.81 42.62 -18.04
C LEU A 62 1.18 43.11 -19.35
N ASP A 63 0.30 42.29 -19.92
CA ASP A 63 -0.44 42.57 -21.14
C ASP A 63 -1.79 41.83 -21.12
N ASN A 64 -2.55 41.90 -22.22
CA ASN A 64 -3.85 41.23 -22.30
C ASN A 64 -3.78 39.69 -22.29
N LYS A 65 -2.59 39.12 -22.48
CA LYS A 65 -2.33 37.68 -22.63
C LYS A 65 -1.44 37.08 -21.53
N THR A 66 -0.83 37.90 -20.67
CA THR A 66 0.20 37.48 -19.71
C THR A 66 -0.04 38.06 -18.33
N ILE A 67 -0.13 37.17 -17.35
CA ILE A 67 -0.09 37.50 -15.92
C ILE A 67 1.26 37.05 -15.38
N ASP A 68 1.88 37.92 -14.61
CA ASP A 68 3.18 37.72 -13.99
C ASP A 68 3.03 37.80 -12.46
N ILE A 69 3.58 36.80 -11.79
CA ILE A 69 3.51 36.61 -10.35
C ILE A 69 4.94 36.50 -9.86
N ARG A 70 5.42 37.48 -9.09
CA ARG A 70 6.82 37.54 -8.68
C ARG A 70 6.96 37.75 -7.19
N LYS A 71 8.04 37.20 -6.62
CA LYS A 71 8.51 37.55 -5.28
C LYS A 71 10.03 37.48 -5.25
N GLY A 72 10.69 38.64 -5.18
CA GLY A 72 12.15 38.72 -5.28
C GLY A 72 12.63 38.22 -6.65
N ASN A 73 13.43 37.15 -6.65
CA ASN A 73 13.98 36.55 -7.87
C ASN A 73 13.11 35.42 -8.45
N ASP A 74 12.08 34.98 -7.73
CA ASP A 74 11.20 33.92 -8.19
C ASP A 74 10.02 34.48 -8.98
N SER A 75 9.67 33.82 -10.09
CA SER A 75 8.55 34.21 -10.95
C SER A 75 7.73 33.02 -11.46
N VAL A 76 6.44 33.25 -11.62
CA VAL A 76 5.49 32.39 -12.35
C VAL A 76 4.76 33.26 -13.35
N GLU A 77 4.68 32.79 -14.59
CA GLU A 77 3.92 33.43 -15.64
C GLU A 77 2.73 32.58 -16.06
N ILE A 78 1.60 33.20 -16.29
CA ILE A 78 0.43 32.55 -16.88
C ILE A 78 0.15 33.25 -18.20
N ARG A 79 0.20 32.49 -19.29
CA ARG A 79 0.02 33.00 -20.65
C ARG A 79 -1.23 32.40 -21.27
N ILE A 80 -2.07 33.20 -21.91
CA ILE A 80 -3.21 32.74 -22.70
C ILE A 80 -2.79 32.67 -24.18
N ASP A 81 -3.23 31.64 -24.89
CA ASP A 81 -2.97 31.51 -26.32
C ASP A 81 -3.73 32.58 -27.13
N GLU A 82 -3.29 32.84 -28.35
CA GLU A 82 -3.91 33.89 -29.19
C GLU A 82 -5.38 33.61 -29.52
N GLN A 83 -5.78 32.35 -29.47
CA GLN A 83 -7.16 31.91 -29.73
C GLN A 83 -8.01 31.85 -28.46
N GLU A 84 -7.45 32.17 -27.29
CA GLU A 84 -8.10 32.09 -25.96
C GLU A 84 -8.71 30.70 -25.65
N LYS A 85 -8.17 29.64 -26.23
CA LYS A 85 -8.61 28.25 -26.02
C LYS A 85 -7.82 27.57 -24.91
N LYS A 86 -6.59 27.99 -24.66
CA LYS A 86 -5.67 27.39 -23.69
C LYS A 86 -4.91 28.46 -22.93
N ALA A 87 -4.66 28.17 -21.67
CA ALA A 87 -3.75 28.95 -20.85
C ALA A 87 -2.62 28.02 -20.41
N THR A 88 -1.44 28.58 -20.23
CA THR A 88 -0.26 27.83 -19.86
C THR A 88 0.42 28.55 -18.71
N LEU A 89 0.62 27.83 -17.61
CA LEU A 89 1.38 28.30 -16.47
C LEU A 89 2.82 27.84 -16.63
N VAL A 90 3.74 28.79 -16.63
CA VAL A 90 5.19 28.60 -16.74
C VAL A 90 5.81 28.98 -15.40
N CYS A 91 6.39 28.00 -14.71
CA CYS A 91 7.06 28.20 -13.42
C CYS A 91 8.50 27.72 -13.56
N GLY A 92 9.38 28.66 -13.90
CA GLY A 92 10.75 28.40 -14.36
C GLY A 92 10.76 27.49 -15.57
N ASP A 93 10.83 26.21 -15.29
CA ASP A 93 11.24 25.16 -16.20
C ASP A 93 10.11 24.11 -16.33
N ARG A 94 9.02 24.30 -15.57
CA ARG A 94 7.78 23.52 -15.61
C ARG A 94 6.69 24.28 -16.37
N THR A 95 5.93 23.54 -17.16
CA THR A 95 4.83 24.06 -17.96
C THR A 95 3.57 23.25 -17.66
N ILE A 96 2.48 23.93 -17.29
CA ILE A 96 1.21 23.29 -16.92
C ILE A 96 0.10 23.86 -17.78
N ASP A 97 -0.61 22.98 -18.46
CA ASP A 97 -1.77 23.35 -19.27
C ASP A 97 -2.99 23.61 -18.38
N LEU A 98 -3.54 24.81 -18.53
CA LEU A 98 -4.77 25.27 -17.90
C LEU A 98 -5.88 25.35 -18.96
N LYS A 99 -7.10 25.01 -18.55
CA LYS A 99 -8.26 25.05 -19.44
C LYS A 99 -8.93 26.41 -19.36
N VAL A 100 -9.06 27.07 -20.51
CA VAL A 100 -9.86 28.29 -20.65
C VAL A 100 -11.29 27.89 -21.00
N LYS A 101 -12.26 28.58 -20.40
CA LYS A 101 -13.65 28.53 -20.86
C LYS A 101 -14.23 29.94 -20.90
N LYS A 102 -14.84 30.28 -22.03
CA LYS A 102 -15.65 31.48 -22.19
C LYS A 102 -17.07 31.22 -21.67
N LYS A 103 -17.57 32.08 -20.79
CA LYS A 103 -18.98 32.07 -20.32
C LYS A 103 -19.54 33.48 -20.42
N GLY A 104 -20.30 33.74 -21.48
CA GLY A 104 -20.62 35.11 -21.90
C GLY A 104 -19.37 35.81 -22.42
N ASP A 105 -19.16 37.06 -22.01
CA ASP A 105 -17.98 37.86 -22.40
C ASP A 105 -16.79 37.71 -21.45
N LYS A 106 -16.86 36.76 -20.51
CA LYS A 106 -15.81 36.52 -19.51
C LYS A 106 -15.10 35.19 -19.73
N LEU A 107 -13.78 35.21 -19.76
CA LEU A 107 -12.87 34.08 -19.79
C LEU A 107 -12.56 33.65 -18.38
N LYS A 108 -12.72 32.35 -18.14
CA LYS A 108 -12.47 31.72 -16.84
C LYS A 108 -11.40 30.66 -17.00
N ILE A 109 -10.43 30.66 -16.09
CA ILE A 109 -9.33 29.72 -16.08
C ILE A 109 -9.64 28.59 -15.08
N PHE A 110 -9.46 27.36 -15.54
CA PHE A 110 -9.67 26.15 -14.75
C PHE A 110 -8.43 25.27 -14.76
N TYR A 111 -8.10 24.72 -13.61
CA TYR A 111 -7.17 23.60 -13.52
C TYR A 111 -7.91 22.29 -13.76
N LEU A 112 -7.32 21.41 -14.57
CA LEU A 112 -7.80 20.05 -14.77
C LEU A 112 -7.09 19.14 -13.78
N GLU A 113 -7.77 18.86 -12.66
CA GLU A 113 -7.27 17.85 -11.74
C GLU A 113 -7.60 16.48 -12.34
N PHE A 114 -6.58 15.76 -12.80
CA PHE A 114 -6.76 14.39 -13.23
C PHE A 114 -6.85 13.48 -12.01
N PRO A 115 -7.99 12.81 -11.77
CA PRO A 115 -8.17 11.95 -10.62
C PRO A 115 -7.43 10.61 -10.76
N TYR A 116 -6.42 10.47 -11.64
CA TYR A 116 -5.74 9.19 -11.91
C TYR A 116 -5.30 8.51 -10.61
N ALA A 117 -4.78 9.26 -9.64
CA ALA A 117 -4.38 8.71 -8.34
C ALA A 117 -5.55 8.17 -7.48
N ARG A 118 -6.77 8.67 -7.66
CA ARG A 118 -7.98 8.12 -6.98
C ARG A 118 -8.58 6.96 -7.77
N VAL A 119 -8.68 7.11 -9.09
CA VAL A 119 -9.22 6.07 -9.98
C VAL A 119 -8.35 4.82 -9.93
N TRP A 120 -7.02 4.94 -9.98
CA TRP A 120 -6.10 3.82 -9.82
C TRP A 120 -6.21 3.15 -8.44
N ARG A 121 -6.42 3.93 -7.37
CA ARG A 121 -6.66 3.35 -6.03
C ARG A 121 -7.93 2.50 -6.00
N VAL A 122 -9.03 3.03 -6.54
CA VAL A 122 -10.30 2.30 -6.57
C VAL A 122 -10.21 1.07 -7.49
N LEU A 123 -9.60 1.21 -8.67
CA LEU A 123 -9.38 0.10 -9.59
C LEU A 123 -8.49 -0.98 -8.99
N ALA A 124 -7.40 -0.60 -8.32
CA ALA A 124 -6.55 -1.55 -7.61
C ALA A 124 -7.37 -2.35 -6.59
N THR A 125 -8.16 -1.69 -5.74
CA THR A 125 -9.02 -2.35 -4.76
C THR A 125 -10.04 -3.29 -5.41
N ILE A 126 -10.70 -2.86 -6.48
CA ILE A 126 -11.65 -3.71 -7.22
C ILE A 126 -10.96 -4.94 -7.80
N ILE A 127 -9.75 -4.78 -8.37
CA ILE A 127 -8.95 -5.90 -8.89
C ILE A 127 -8.60 -6.88 -7.77
N VAL A 128 -8.20 -6.40 -6.58
CA VAL A 128 -7.94 -7.28 -5.42
C VAL A 128 -9.17 -8.09 -5.05
N VAL A 129 -10.34 -7.44 -4.96
CA VAL A 129 -11.59 -8.10 -4.59
C VAL A 129 -12.00 -9.14 -5.63
N ILE A 130 -11.90 -8.81 -6.93
CA ILE A 130 -12.22 -9.74 -8.01
C ILE A 130 -11.26 -10.93 -8.01
N LEU A 131 -9.96 -10.71 -7.85
CA LEU A 131 -8.98 -11.79 -7.74
C LEU A 131 -9.27 -12.68 -6.54
N GLY A 132 -9.64 -12.10 -5.40
CA GLY A 132 -10.02 -12.86 -4.22
C GLY A 132 -11.26 -13.72 -4.42
N LEU A 133 -12.30 -13.17 -5.06
CA LEU A 133 -13.52 -13.92 -5.40
C LEU A 133 -13.24 -15.05 -6.40
N LEU A 134 -12.40 -14.82 -7.42
CA LEU A 134 -12.00 -15.84 -8.38
C LEU A 134 -11.23 -16.98 -7.71
N LEU A 135 -10.38 -16.68 -6.73
CA LEU A 135 -9.68 -17.68 -5.92
C LEU A 135 -10.66 -18.49 -5.06
N CYS A 136 -11.64 -17.84 -4.43
CA CYS A 136 -12.69 -18.54 -3.67
C CYS A 136 -13.50 -19.49 -4.57
N ILE A 137 -13.97 -19.03 -5.74
CA ILE A 137 -14.73 -19.87 -6.68
C ILE A 137 -13.88 -21.06 -7.17
N LYS A 138 -12.59 -20.83 -7.45
CA LYS A 138 -11.67 -21.92 -7.82
C LYS A 138 -11.53 -22.95 -6.69
N SER A 139 -11.45 -22.51 -5.44
CA SER A 139 -11.36 -23.41 -4.28
C SER A 139 -12.61 -24.26 -4.10
N GLU A 140 -13.80 -23.69 -4.34
CA GLU A 140 -15.08 -24.38 -4.20
C GLU A 140 -15.34 -25.39 -5.32
N LEU A 141 -14.89 -25.09 -6.55
CA LEU A 141 -14.86 -26.06 -7.65
C LEU A 141 -13.96 -27.26 -7.35
N ILE A 142 -12.83 -27.04 -6.67
CA ILE A 142 -11.90 -28.11 -6.25
C ILE A 142 -12.47 -28.93 -5.07
N MET A 143 -13.30 -28.32 -4.21
CA MET A 143 -13.95 -28.95 -3.07
C MET A 143 -15.04 -29.97 -3.43
N THR A 144 -15.38 -30.14 -4.72
CA THR A 144 -16.26 -31.22 -5.19
C THR A 144 -15.66 -32.63 -5.08
N GLY A 145 -14.53 -32.82 -4.37
CA GLY A 145 -14.23 -34.13 -3.81
C GLY A 145 -12.94 -34.39 -3.03
N LYS A 146 -12.21 -33.42 -2.46
CA LYS A 146 -11.03 -33.69 -1.57
C LYS A 146 -10.83 -32.67 -0.43
N SER A 147 -10.08 -33.10 0.60
CA SER A 147 -9.99 -32.64 1.99
C SER A 147 -9.74 -31.13 2.23
N PHE A 148 -10.16 -30.70 3.43
CA PHE A 148 -10.17 -29.35 4.00
C PHE A 148 -8.84 -28.56 3.88
N ASP A 149 -7.73 -29.24 3.64
CA ASP A 149 -6.37 -28.67 3.59
C ASP A 149 -6.20 -27.61 2.48
N HIS A 150 -6.97 -27.73 1.39
CA HIS A 150 -6.91 -26.77 0.29
C HIS A 150 -7.52 -25.40 0.61
N LEU A 151 -8.48 -25.31 1.54
CA LEU A 151 -9.12 -24.06 1.91
C LEU A 151 -8.16 -23.16 2.69
N ALA A 152 -7.39 -23.74 3.62
CA ALA A 152 -6.37 -23.03 4.39
C ALA A 152 -5.27 -22.45 3.49
N ILE A 153 -4.84 -23.21 2.47
CA ILE A 153 -3.86 -22.76 1.48
C ILE A 153 -4.42 -21.58 0.66
N CYS A 154 -5.71 -21.62 0.28
CA CYS A 154 -6.35 -20.52 -0.44
C CYS A 154 -6.45 -19.23 0.41
N PHE A 155 -6.80 -19.35 1.69
CA PHE A 155 -6.79 -18.22 2.62
C PHE A 155 -5.38 -17.63 2.83
N LEU A 156 -4.36 -18.48 2.93
CA LEU A 156 -2.98 -18.05 3.05
C LEU A 156 -2.52 -17.28 1.80
N TRP A 157 -2.86 -17.75 0.60
CA TRP A 157 -2.57 -17.04 -0.65
C TRP A 157 -3.28 -15.69 -0.76
N LEU A 158 -4.54 -15.63 -0.35
CA LEU A 158 -5.32 -14.38 -0.27
C LEU A 158 -4.68 -13.38 0.69
N LEU A 159 -4.23 -13.85 1.85
CA LEU A 159 -3.55 -13.02 2.84
C LEU A 159 -2.19 -12.51 2.31
N ILE A 160 -1.41 -13.36 1.64
CA ILE A 160 -0.14 -12.98 1.01
C ILE A 160 -0.37 -11.93 -0.09
N LEU A 161 -1.36 -12.13 -0.95
CA LEU A 161 -1.72 -11.15 -1.99
C LEU A 161 -2.15 -9.82 -1.37
N TYR A 162 -3.03 -9.86 -0.35
CA TYR A 162 -3.48 -8.67 0.35
C TYR A 162 -2.31 -7.90 1.01
N LEU A 163 -1.44 -8.61 1.73
CA LEU A 163 -0.25 -8.02 2.36
C LEU A 163 0.73 -7.47 1.32
N SER A 164 0.94 -8.16 0.20
CA SER A 164 1.81 -7.68 -0.88
C SER A 164 1.29 -6.37 -1.49
N LEU A 165 -0.03 -6.22 -1.63
CA LEU A 165 -0.66 -4.98 -2.10
C LEU A 165 -0.54 -3.85 -1.08
N ILE A 166 -0.77 -4.14 0.21
CA ILE A 166 -0.58 -3.16 1.28
C ILE A 166 0.87 -2.67 1.33
N LEU A 167 1.84 -3.56 1.12
CA LEU A 167 3.26 -3.21 1.10
C LEU A 167 3.69 -2.51 -0.20
N TRP A 168 3.02 -2.79 -1.32
CA TRP A 168 3.33 -2.15 -2.61
C TRP A 168 2.82 -0.69 -2.68
N LEU A 169 1.69 -0.38 -2.04
CA LEU A 169 1.13 0.98 -1.94
C LEU A 169 2.12 2.05 -1.41
N PRO A 170 2.79 1.86 -0.26
CA PRO A 170 3.79 2.80 0.21
C PRO A 170 5.03 2.79 -0.69
N PHE A 171 5.36 1.65 -1.31
CA PHE A 171 6.47 1.57 -2.25
C PHE A 171 6.26 2.45 -3.49
N HIS A 172 5.06 2.46 -4.06
CA HIS A 172 4.70 3.34 -5.16
C HIS A 172 4.77 4.82 -4.76
N ASN A 173 4.30 5.16 -3.55
CA ASN A 173 4.38 6.54 -3.04
C ASN A 173 5.83 6.98 -2.81
N ILE A 174 6.68 6.08 -2.31
CA ILE A 174 8.12 6.32 -2.14
C ILE A 174 8.79 6.46 -3.52
N TRP A 175 8.45 5.61 -4.48
CA TRP A 175 8.98 5.68 -5.85
C TRP A 175 8.62 6.99 -6.54
N GLU A 176 7.35 7.42 -6.49
CA GLU A 176 6.95 8.74 -6.99
C GLU A 176 7.70 9.87 -6.28
N CYS A 177 7.94 9.74 -4.98
CA CYS A 177 8.68 10.74 -4.22
C CYS A 177 10.15 10.81 -4.68
N ILE A 178 10.78 9.64 -4.85
CA ILE A 178 12.14 9.50 -5.39
C ILE A 178 12.22 10.07 -6.79
N GLU A 179 11.23 9.80 -7.66
CA GLU A 179 11.22 10.29 -9.03
C GLU A 179 11.09 11.82 -9.06
N ARG A 180 10.23 12.41 -8.23
CA ARG A 180 10.12 13.87 -8.07
C ARG A 180 11.42 14.49 -7.56
N VAL A 181 12.09 13.85 -6.61
CA VAL A 181 13.38 14.31 -6.06
C VAL A 181 14.49 14.17 -7.12
N ASN A 182 14.54 13.07 -7.86
CA ASN A 182 15.52 12.85 -8.93
C ASN A 182 15.30 13.83 -10.09
N TYR A 183 14.04 14.13 -10.44
CA TYR A 183 13.70 15.13 -11.44
C TYR A 183 14.10 16.55 -10.99
N ALA A 184 13.93 16.87 -9.71
CA ALA A 184 14.43 18.12 -9.12
C ALA A 184 15.99 18.16 -9.11
N LYS A 185 16.65 17.04 -8.83
CA LYS A 185 18.11 16.91 -8.72
C LYS A 185 18.83 16.93 -10.06
N MET A 186 18.24 16.38 -11.12
CA MET A 186 18.79 16.52 -12.48
C MET A 186 18.75 17.97 -12.99
N ARG A 187 17.92 18.82 -12.37
CA ARG A 187 17.70 20.22 -12.73
C ARG A 187 18.54 21.20 -11.91
N ALA A 188 18.78 20.90 -10.63
CA ALA A 188 19.70 21.66 -9.77
C ALA A 188 21.16 21.24 -10.03
N GLY A 189 21.78 21.74 -11.10
CA GLY A 189 23.07 21.32 -11.63
C GLY A 189 24.33 21.45 -10.74
N ARG A 190 24.24 21.50 -9.41
CA ARG A 190 25.40 21.68 -8.53
C ARG A 190 25.49 20.81 -7.25
N LEU A 191 24.52 19.95 -6.91
CA LEU A 191 24.63 19.03 -5.75
C LEU A 191 24.68 17.55 -6.16
N ARG A 192 25.65 17.20 -7.02
CA ARG A 192 25.75 15.84 -7.59
C ARG A 192 26.26 14.77 -6.62
N GLN A 193 27.14 15.10 -5.68
CA GLN A 193 28.03 14.07 -5.13
C GLN A 193 27.62 13.43 -3.79
N LYS A 194 26.83 14.10 -2.93
CA LYS A 194 26.57 13.59 -1.57
C LYS A 194 25.29 12.74 -1.43
N ILE A 195 24.29 12.93 -2.30
CA ILE A 195 22.96 12.29 -2.17
C ILE A 195 22.85 11.00 -3.01
N SER A 196 23.70 10.77 -4.03
CA SER A 196 23.60 9.50 -4.79
C SER A 196 24.00 8.29 -3.96
N GLY A 197 24.85 8.48 -2.93
CA GLY A 197 25.23 7.42 -2.00
C GLY A 197 24.05 6.90 -1.18
N SER A 198 23.21 7.80 -0.62
CA SER A 198 22.09 7.39 0.24
C SER A 198 20.95 6.70 -0.53
N LEU A 199 20.66 7.13 -1.75
CA LEU A 199 19.62 6.50 -2.59
C LEU A 199 19.99 5.07 -3.02
N ASN A 200 21.26 4.83 -3.33
CA ASN A 200 21.73 3.48 -3.64
C ASN A 200 21.65 2.56 -2.42
N VAL A 201 21.90 3.08 -1.21
CA VAL A 201 21.76 2.31 0.03
C VAL A 201 20.30 1.93 0.29
N VAL A 202 19.34 2.86 0.13
CA VAL A 202 17.91 2.56 0.31
C VAL A 202 17.42 1.54 -0.71
N SER A 203 17.75 1.70 -1.99
CA SER A 203 17.37 0.73 -3.02
C SER A 203 17.97 -0.65 -2.78
N THR A 204 19.20 -0.71 -2.26
CA THR A 204 19.87 -1.98 -1.94
C THR A 204 19.23 -2.66 -0.73
N LEU A 205 18.90 -1.89 0.32
CA LEU A 205 18.20 -2.39 1.50
C LEU A 205 16.83 -2.98 1.15
N VAL A 206 16.07 -2.30 0.29
CA VAL A 206 14.79 -2.82 -0.20
C VAL A 206 14.99 -4.12 -0.98
N ALA A 207 15.95 -4.14 -1.92
CA ALA A 207 16.22 -5.33 -2.72
C ALA A 207 16.60 -6.52 -1.82
N PHE A 208 17.38 -6.27 -0.76
CA PHE A 208 17.69 -7.26 0.26
C PHE A 208 16.46 -7.76 1.01
N SER A 209 15.56 -6.87 1.43
CA SER A 209 14.32 -7.26 2.12
C SER A 209 13.42 -8.13 1.24
N ILE A 210 13.28 -7.78 -0.04
CA ILE A 210 12.51 -8.59 -1.01
C ILE A 210 13.18 -9.95 -1.22
N ALA A 211 14.51 -9.98 -1.40
CA ALA A 211 15.25 -11.22 -1.55
C ALA A 211 15.10 -12.14 -0.34
N PHE A 212 15.11 -11.59 0.88
CA PHE A 212 14.94 -12.36 2.11
C PHE A 212 13.54 -13.00 2.21
N VAL A 213 12.49 -12.27 1.83
CA VAL A 213 11.12 -12.80 1.78
C VAL A 213 11.00 -13.91 0.75
N VAL A 214 11.57 -13.72 -0.45
CA VAL A 214 11.57 -14.73 -1.51
C VAL A 214 12.33 -15.98 -1.07
N LEU A 215 13.48 -15.82 -0.43
CA LEU A 215 14.29 -16.93 0.07
C LEU A 215 13.56 -17.71 1.16
N GLY A 216 12.89 -17.02 2.09
CA GLY A 216 12.06 -17.64 3.12
C GLY A 216 10.89 -18.45 2.53
N LEU A 217 10.23 -17.91 1.50
CA LEU A 217 9.17 -18.62 0.79
C LEU A 217 9.71 -19.84 0.03
N SER A 218 10.84 -19.72 -0.66
CA SER A 218 11.48 -20.85 -1.35
C SER A 218 11.86 -21.98 -0.41
N ILE A 219 12.47 -21.67 0.75
CA ILE A 219 12.81 -22.66 1.78
C ILE A 219 11.53 -23.37 2.24
N PHE A 220 10.47 -22.62 2.56
CA PHE A 220 9.19 -23.19 2.98
C PHE A 220 8.64 -24.20 1.98
N PHE A 221 8.61 -23.85 0.68
CA PHE A 221 8.13 -24.75 -0.37
C PHE A 221 9.00 -25.99 -0.55
N THR A 222 10.33 -25.86 -0.45
CA THR A 222 11.23 -27.02 -0.54
C THR A 222 11.13 -27.96 0.67
N THR A 223 10.73 -27.45 1.84
CA THR A 223 10.60 -28.27 3.06
C THR A 223 9.29 -29.04 3.16
N GLN A 224 8.27 -28.75 2.33
CA GLN A 224 6.99 -29.47 2.37
C GLN A 224 7.07 -30.93 1.90
N GLU A 225 8.16 -31.36 1.23
CA GLU A 225 8.33 -32.75 0.80
C GLU A 225 8.82 -33.70 1.92
N PHE A 226 9.20 -33.18 3.09
CA PHE A 226 9.63 -34.02 4.22
C PHE A 226 8.49 -34.28 5.20
N SER A 227 7.78 -35.38 4.97
CA SER A 227 6.78 -35.90 5.90
C SER A 227 7.41 -36.38 7.21
N ASN A 228 6.64 -36.23 8.29
CA ASN A 228 6.83 -36.76 9.66
C ASN A 228 7.64 -35.93 10.68
N GLY A 229 7.90 -34.63 10.42
CA GLY A 229 8.50 -33.70 11.39
C GLY A 229 7.78 -32.35 11.49
N GLU A 230 6.45 -32.35 11.58
CA GLU A 230 5.58 -31.17 11.35
C GLU A 230 5.82 -29.95 12.28
N LEU A 231 6.38 -30.14 13.48
CA LEU A 231 6.53 -29.05 14.45
C LEU A 231 7.71 -28.11 14.17
N ASN A 232 8.73 -28.56 13.42
CA ASN A 232 9.96 -27.78 13.22
C ASN A 232 9.86 -26.79 12.06
N VAL A 233 9.11 -27.13 11.00
CA VAL A 233 8.95 -26.25 9.82
C VAL A 233 8.10 -25.03 10.17
N PHE A 234 7.02 -25.21 10.94
CA PHE A 234 6.18 -24.07 11.38
C PHE A 234 6.96 -23.08 12.26
N LYS A 235 7.77 -23.58 13.20
CA LYS A 235 8.64 -22.74 14.03
C LYS A 235 9.69 -22.00 13.22
N LEU A 236 10.25 -22.63 12.18
CA LEU A 236 11.20 -22.00 11.27
C LEU A 236 10.56 -20.86 10.47
N VAL A 237 9.36 -21.09 9.92
CA VAL A 237 8.61 -20.09 9.12
C VAL A 237 8.18 -18.91 9.98
N MET A 238 7.65 -19.17 11.17
CA MET A 238 7.31 -18.11 12.12
C MET A 238 8.57 -17.36 12.60
N GLY A 239 9.68 -18.05 12.80
CA GLY A 239 10.97 -17.43 13.08
C GLY A 239 11.45 -16.50 11.98
N LEU A 240 11.36 -16.93 10.71
CA LEU A 240 11.73 -16.11 9.55
C LEU A 240 10.80 -14.91 9.36
N LEU A 241 9.50 -15.05 9.62
CA LEU A 241 8.55 -13.94 9.61
C LEU A 241 8.87 -12.91 10.69
N VAL A 242 9.16 -13.34 11.91
CA VAL A 242 9.55 -12.44 13.02
C VAL A 242 10.85 -11.71 12.69
N VAL A 243 11.86 -12.41 12.15
CA VAL A 243 13.12 -11.79 11.72
C VAL A 243 12.87 -10.78 10.58
N GLY A 244 12.01 -11.11 9.61
CA GLY A 244 11.64 -10.20 8.53
C GLY A 244 10.93 -8.93 9.02
N VAL A 245 10.04 -9.05 10.01
CA VAL A 245 9.37 -7.91 10.64
C VAL A 245 10.35 -7.05 11.43
N ILE A 246 11.24 -7.66 12.22
CA ILE A 246 12.28 -6.93 12.97
C ILE A 246 13.20 -6.18 12.00
N PHE A 247 13.62 -6.82 10.91
CA PHE A 247 14.47 -6.19 9.90
C PHE A 247 13.75 -5.01 9.22
N LEU A 248 12.45 -5.13 8.92
CA LEU A 248 11.64 -4.04 8.38
C LEU A 248 11.57 -2.86 9.35
N VAL A 249 11.33 -3.11 10.64
CA VAL A 249 11.27 -2.07 11.69
C VAL A 249 12.62 -1.35 11.82
N VAL A 250 13.73 -2.10 11.90
CA VAL A 250 15.08 -1.52 11.96
C VAL A 250 15.41 -0.71 10.70
N THR A 251 14.97 -1.16 9.53
CA THR A 251 15.19 -0.42 8.28
C THR A 251 14.37 0.88 8.23
N LEU A 252 13.16 0.88 8.80
CA LEU A 252 12.33 2.07 8.92
C LEU A 252 12.92 3.08 9.93
N GLU A 253 13.43 2.64 11.08
CA GLU A 253 14.13 3.52 12.03
C GLU A 253 15.45 4.09 11.45
N ALA A 254 16.20 3.27 10.71
CA ALA A 254 17.40 3.71 10.01
C ALA A 254 17.08 4.75 8.92
N TYR A 255 15.93 4.60 8.25
CA TYR A 255 15.44 5.56 7.27
C TYR A 255 15.11 6.91 7.91
N ASP A 256 14.40 6.91 9.04
CA ASP A 256 14.08 8.14 9.78
C ASP A 256 15.35 8.85 10.27
N THR A 257 16.28 8.12 10.90
CA THR A 257 17.52 8.71 11.42
C THR A 257 18.46 9.26 10.33
N CYS A 258 18.46 8.68 9.13
CA CYS A 258 19.32 9.13 8.02
C CYS A 258 18.75 10.29 7.20
N LEU A 259 17.42 10.46 7.14
CA LEU A 259 16.78 11.49 6.30
C LEU A 259 16.42 12.78 7.04
N ILE A 260 16.17 12.71 8.36
CA ILE A 260 15.79 13.88 9.17
C ILE A 260 16.82 15.03 9.15
N PRO A 261 18.16 14.81 9.09
CA PRO A 261 19.11 15.92 9.09
C PRO A 261 19.17 16.71 7.76
N ALA A 262 18.52 16.25 6.69
CA ALA A 262 18.65 16.81 5.34
C ALA A 262 17.55 17.82 4.96
N PHE A 263 16.54 18.00 5.80
CA PHE A 263 15.37 18.82 5.49
C PHE A 263 15.28 20.05 6.39
N ASP A 264 14.92 21.19 5.80
CA ASP A 264 14.67 22.45 6.51
C ASP A 264 13.43 22.33 7.40
N SER A 265 13.41 23.08 8.51
CA SER A 265 12.48 22.91 9.64
C SER A 265 10.99 22.94 9.27
N ALA A 266 10.61 23.66 8.20
CA ALA A 266 9.24 23.72 7.70
C ALA A 266 8.80 22.46 6.90
N GLN A 267 9.73 21.65 6.40
CA GLN A 267 9.42 20.36 5.76
C GLN A 267 9.34 19.20 6.77
N ILE A 268 10.00 19.35 7.94
CA ILE A 268 10.03 18.34 9.00
C ILE A 268 8.63 18.04 9.55
N GLU A 269 7.78 19.05 9.71
CA GLU A 269 6.43 18.89 10.28
C GLU A 269 5.50 18.03 9.39
N ARG A 270 5.63 18.15 8.05
CA ARG A 270 4.88 17.33 7.08
C ARG A 270 5.43 15.90 6.95
N VAL A 271 6.74 15.72 7.14
CA VAL A 271 7.37 14.39 7.19
C VAL A 271 6.98 13.67 8.48
N TYR A 272 6.95 14.36 9.62
CA TYR A 272 6.55 13.81 10.91
C TYR A 272 5.12 13.28 10.90
N LEU A 273 4.18 14.03 10.30
CA LEU A 273 2.80 13.56 10.14
C LEU A 273 2.72 12.26 9.33
N LYS A 274 3.49 12.13 8.25
CA LYS A 274 3.55 10.88 7.45
C LYS A 274 4.26 9.75 8.20
N GLY A 275 5.34 10.02 8.93
CA GLY A 275 6.05 9.05 9.79
C GLY A 275 5.13 8.44 10.85
N TRP A 276 4.27 9.26 11.45
CA TRP A 276 3.28 8.80 12.44
C TRP A 276 2.25 7.82 11.86
N TRP A 277 1.88 7.98 10.59
CA TRP A 277 1.04 7.00 9.88
C TRP A 277 1.76 5.65 9.67
N TYR A 278 3.06 5.65 9.41
CA TYR A 278 3.84 4.41 9.29
C TYR A 278 4.00 3.71 10.63
N TYR A 279 4.23 4.47 11.71
CA TYR A 279 4.34 3.93 13.07
C TYR A 279 3.03 3.28 13.53
N THR A 280 1.89 3.92 13.26
CA THR A 280 0.56 3.36 13.56
C THR A 280 0.23 2.14 12.70
N LEU A 281 0.64 2.12 11.43
CA LEU A 281 0.48 0.94 10.57
C LEU A 281 1.34 -0.24 11.06
N GLY A 282 2.56 0.02 11.53
CA GLY A 282 3.46 -0.98 12.11
C GLY A 282 2.94 -1.55 13.44
N LEU A 283 2.39 -0.70 14.32
CA LEU A 283 1.72 -1.14 15.54
C LEU A 283 0.49 -2.00 15.22
N TYR A 284 -0.27 -1.64 14.19
CA TYR A 284 -1.45 -2.40 13.76
C TYR A 284 -1.07 -3.77 13.21
N SER A 285 0.02 -3.88 12.43
CA SER A 285 0.49 -5.17 11.91
C SER A 285 1.01 -6.08 13.03
N ILE A 286 1.69 -5.54 14.05
CA ILE A 286 2.09 -6.28 15.25
C ILE A 286 0.86 -6.76 16.02
N LEU A 287 -0.16 -5.92 16.21
CA LEU A 287 -1.39 -6.28 16.91
C LEU A 287 -2.15 -7.40 16.18
N VAL A 288 -2.24 -7.33 14.85
CA VAL A 288 -2.85 -8.37 14.02
C VAL A 288 -2.05 -9.68 14.09
N ALA A 289 -0.72 -9.62 14.08
CA ALA A 289 0.12 -10.79 14.25
C ALA A 289 -0.06 -11.46 15.63
N LEU A 290 -0.18 -10.66 16.69
CA LEU A 290 -0.47 -11.15 18.04
C LEU A 290 -1.88 -11.76 18.14
N LEU A 291 -2.89 -11.13 17.55
CA LEU A 291 -4.25 -11.67 17.52
C LEU A 291 -4.33 -12.99 16.75
N LEU A 292 -3.65 -13.09 15.60
CA LEU A 292 -3.52 -14.34 14.85
C LEU A 292 -2.79 -15.41 15.64
N TYR A 293 -1.72 -15.04 16.36
CA TYR A 293 -1.00 -15.96 17.24
C TYR A 293 -1.91 -16.53 18.33
N VAL A 294 -2.70 -15.68 19.01
CA VAL A 294 -3.66 -16.11 20.03
C VAL A 294 -4.75 -17.01 19.42
N TYR A 295 -5.34 -16.60 18.29
CA TYR A 295 -6.40 -17.35 17.61
C TYR A 295 -5.94 -18.71 17.06
N LEU A 296 -4.65 -18.84 16.72
CA LEU A 296 -4.07 -20.11 16.26
C LEU A 296 -3.58 -20.98 17.41
N LEU A 297 -3.23 -20.41 18.56
CA LEU A 297 -2.79 -21.18 19.74
C LEU A 297 -3.93 -21.96 20.40
N GLU A 298 -5.12 -21.36 20.53
CA GLU A 298 -6.27 -22.04 21.15
C GLU A 298 -6.68 -23.36 20.46
N PRO A 299 -6.82 -23.43 19.12
CA PRO A 299 -7.13 -24.70 18.46
C PRO A 299 -5.96 -25.69 18.57
N LEU A 300 -4.70 -25.23 18.59
CA LEU A 300 -3.53 -26.09 18.80
C LEU A 300 -3.51 -26.73 20.19
N ILE A 301 -3.83 -25.97 21.25
CA ILE A 301 -3.95 -26.49 22.61
C ILE A 301 -5.08 -27.54 22.67
N THR A 302 -6.19 -27.27 21.99
CA THR A 302 -7.33 -28.19 21.94
C THR A 302 -6.99 -29.50 21.22
N ILE A 303 -6.33 -29.42 20.06
CA ILE A 303 -5.88 -30.58 19.27
C ILE A 303 -4.84 -31.39 20.06
N MET A 304 -3.89 -30.72 20.71
CA MET A 304 -2.92 -31.39 21.58
C MET A 304 -3.61 -32.09 22.76
N GLY A 305 -4.62 -31.48 23.37
CA GLY A 305 -5.42 -32.12 24.42
C GLY A 305 -6.11 -33.39 23.96
N VAL A 306 -6.72 -33.37 22.76
CA VAL A 306 -7.38 -34.55 22.16
C VAL A 306 -6.36 -35.64 21.80
N LEU A 307 -5.21 -35.29 21.23
CA LEU A 307 -4.16 -36.26 20.93
C LEU A 307 -3.59 -36.89 22.19
N LEU A 308 -3.34 -36.10 23.23
CA LEU A 308 -2.89 -36.60 24.52
C LEU A 308 -3.92 -37.56 25.13
N PHE A 309 -5.21 -37.22 25.04
CA PHE A 309 -6.32 -38.06 25.48
C PHE A 309 -6.38 -39.38 24.69
N MET A 310 -6.21 -39.33 23.36
CA MET A 310 -6.21 -40.54 22.53
C MET A 310 -5.02 -41.46 22.85
N VAL A 311 -3.85 -40.89 23.11
CA VAL A 311 -2.65 -41.66 23.49
C VAL A 311 -2.83 -42.29 24.87
N THR A 312 -3.29 -41.54 25.88
CA THR A 312 -3.53 -42.08 27.22
C THR A 312 -4.63 -43.14 27.21
N PHE A 313 -5.70 -42.93 26.44
CA PHE A 313 -6.77 -43.92 26.25
C PHE A 313 -6.26 -45.20 25.57
N SER A 314 -5.40 -45.08 24.56
CA SER A 314 -4.78 -46.22 23.89
C SER A 314 -3.88 -47.02 24.84
N ILE A 315 -3.08 -46.34 25.66
CA ILE A 315 -2.24 -46.98 26.68
C ILE A 315 -3.12 -47.70 27.72
N TYR A 316 -4.18 -47.05 28.18
CA TYR A 316 -5.14 -47.62 29.13
C TYR A 316 -5.76 -48.92 28.61
N LEU A 317 -6.28 -48.93 27.38
CA LEU A 317 -6.85 -50.13 26.75
C LEU A 317 -5.82 -51.25 26.61
N LYS A 318 -4.56 -50.91 26.30
CA LYS A 318 -3.48 -51.89 26.18
C LYS A 318 -3.10 -52.51 27.53
N THR A 319 -3.18 -51.75 28.62
CA THR A 319 -2.93 -52.26 29.97
C THR A 319 -4.05 -53.18 30.46
N GLU A 320 -5.33 -52.87 30.19
CA GLU A 320 -6.43 -53.77 30.58
C GLU A 320 -6.42 -55.09 29.80
N CYS A 321 -6.11 -55.08 28.50
CA CYS A 321 -6.05 -56.31 27.70
C CYS A 321 -4.95 -57.29 28.12
N ASN A 322 -3.91 -56.85 28.83
CA ASN A 322 -2.86 -57.73 29.35
C ASN A 322 -3.21 -58.38 30.69
N ILE A 323 -4.32 -58.00 31.31
CA ILE A 323 -4.86 -58.70 32.48
C ILE A 323 -5.69 -59.88 31.98
N LYS A 324 -5.01 -60.93 31.50
CA LYS A 324 -5.68 -62.21 31.25
C LYS A 324 -6.30 -62.69 32.57
N PRO A 325 -7.60 -63.04 32.61
CA PRO A 325 -8.13 -63.75 33.76
C PRO A 325 -7.34 -65.04 33.90
N LYS A 326 -6.69 -65.23 35.06
CA LYS A 326 -6.20 -66.54 35.48
C LYS A 326 -7.44 -67.43 35.60
N CYS A 327 -7.80 -68.07 34.49
CA CYS A 327 -8.82 -69.10 34.45
C CYS A 327 -8.31 -70.25 35.31
N ASN A 328 -8.99 -70.49 36.43
CA ASN A 328 -8.76 -71.59 37.35
C ASN A 328 -8.68 -72.92 36.59
N GLN A 329 -7.46 -73.38 36.30
CA GLN A 329 -7.16 -74.78 36.08
C GLN A 329 -6.84 -75.42 37.42
N SER A 330 -7.87 -75.68 38.23
CA SER A 330 -7.71 -76.50 39.43
C SER A 330 -9.03 -77.13 39.88
N ILE A 331 -9.71 -77.87 39.00
CA ILE A 331 -10.63 -78.93 39.45
C ILE A 331 -10.45 -80.13 38.51
N LYS A 332 -9.35 -80.87 38.70
CA LYS A 332 -9.28 -82.27 38.30
C LYS A 332 -8.38 -83.01 39.29
N LYS A 333 -8.99 -84.03 39.92
CA LYS A 333 -8.45 -85.10 40.77
C LYS A 333 -8.38 -84.83 42.28
N GLU A 334 -9.34 -85.42 42.99
CA GLU A 334 -9.10 -86.20 44.23
C GLU A 334 -10.34 -87.11 44.42
N ASN A 335 -10.24 -88.41 44.06
CA ASN A 335 -10.25 -89.61 44.92
C ASN A 335 -11.57 -89.81 45.71
N ARG A 336 -12.36 -90.85 45.43
CA ARG A 336 -12.19 -92.29 45.75
C ARG A 336 -12.47 -92.59 47.22
#